data_AF-A0A9C7UKR1-F1
#
_entry.id   AF-A0A9C7UKR1-F1
#
_cell.length_a   1.000
_cell.length_b   1.000
_cell.length_c   1.000
_cell.angle_alpha   90.00
_cell.angle_beta   90.00
_cell.angle_gamma   90.00
#
_symmetry.space_group_name_H-M   'P 1'
#
loop_
_entity.id
_entity.type
_entity.pdbx_description
1 polymer ?
#
loop_
_entity_poly.entity_id
_entity_poly.type
_entity_poly.pdbx_seq_one_letter_code
_entity_poly.pdbx_strand_id
1 'polypeptide(L)'
;MGFIRTGFGGTKVCLGQGAMVFPVFHDITWVSLETIKLIVSRSRDQAILTADKIRVDVGAELYAHVGHSEDDLLTASRSLGEKTFDADNIETCLKPR
;
A
#
# COMPACT_ATOMS: atom_id res chain seq x y z
N MET A 1 4.45 0.82 13.52
CA MET A 1 3.02 0.96 13.16
C MET A 1 2.57 2.37 13.43
N GLY A 2 1.79 2.93 12.50
CA GLY A 2 1.04 4.17 12.70
C GLY A 2 -0.45 3.89 12.62
N PHE A 3 -1.26 4.76 13.21
CA PHE A 3 -2.70 4.72 12.98
C PHE A 3 -3.24 6.13 12.76
N ILE A 4 -4.37 6.17 12.07
CA ILE A 4 -5.05 7.40 11.72
C ILE A 4 -6.40 7.38 12.39
N ARG A 5 -6.68 8.44 13.14
CA ARG A 5 -7.97 8.67 13.77
C ARG A 5 -8.77 9.64 12.91
N THR A 6 -9.86 9.17 12.33
CA THR A 6 -10.82 10.00 11.58
C THR A 6 -12.11 10.17 12.38
N GLY A 7 -12.85 11.27 12.20
CA GLY A 7 -14.16 11.44 12.81
C GLY A 7 -14.46 12.89 13.21
N PHE A 8 -15.28 13.07 14.25
CA PHE A 8 -15.74 14.40 14.66
C PHE A 8 -14.57 15.27 15.15
N GLY A 9 -14.23 16.33 14.42
CA GLY A 9 -13.06 17.18 14.68
C GLY A 9 -11.88 16.95 13.74
N GLY A 10 -12.03 16.10 12.72
CA GLY A 10 -11.10 15.95 11.61
C GLY A 10 -10.24 14.68 11.66
N THR A 11 -9.21 14.65 10.82
CA THR A 11 -8.28 13.53 10.71
C THR A 11 -7.00 13.83 11.48
N LYS A 12 -6.53 12.89 12.29
CA LYS A 12 -5.27 13.01 13.03
C LYS A 12 -4.41 11.78 12.80
N VAL A 13 -3.16 12.00 12.39
CA VAL A 13 -2.15 10.94 12.21
C VAL A 13 -1.40 10.75 13.53
N CYS A 14 -1.21 9.50 13.93
CA CYS A 14 -0.54 9.14 15.19
C CYS A 14 0.57 8.11 14.91
N LEU A 15 1.81 8.57 15.01
CA LEU A 15 3.03 7.78 14.83
C LEU A 15 3.60 7.40 16.20
N GLY A 16 3.44 6.14 16.62
CA GLY A 16 4.06 5.62 17.85
C GLY A 16 3.65 6.33 19.15
N GLN A 17 2.67 7.23 19.11
CA GLN A 17 2.17 8.01 20.23
C GLN A 17 0.72 7.61 20.54
N GLY A 18 0.37 7.63 21.82
CA GLY A 18 -1.01 7.43 22.26
C GLY A 18 -1.90 8.58 21.80
N ALA A 19 -3.14 8.28 21.43
CA ALA A 19 -4.14 9.28 21.08
C ALA A 19 -5.45 9.01 21.81
N MET A 20 -6.15 10.08 22.19
CA MET A 20 -7.50 9.97 22.73
C MET A 20 -8.46 9.63 21.60
N VAL A 21 -9.05 8.43 21.65
CA VAL A 21 -10.04 7.94 20.69
C VAL A 21 -11.37 7.76 21.41
N PHE A 22 -12.45 8.26 20.80
CA PHE A 22 -13.80 8.13 21.33
C PHE A 22 -14.54 7.15 20.39
N PRO A 23 -14.83 5.91 20.82
CA PRO A 23 -15.31 4.84 19.93
C PRO A 23 -16.60 5.16 19.17
N VAL A 24 -17.43 6.07 19.67
CA VAL A 24 -18.70 6.44 19.06
C VAL A 24 -18.53 7.50 17.95
N PHE A 25 -17.47 8.32 18.02
CA PHE A 25 -17.28 9.48 17.14
C PHE A 25 -16.02 9.41 16.28
N HIS A 26 -15.15 8.44 16.54
CA HIS A 26 -13.86 8.30 15.88
C HIS A 26 -13.67 6.88 15.35
N ASP A 27 -13.16 6.80 14.13
CA ASP A 27 -12.72 5.58 13.48
C ASP A 27 -11.18 5.53 13.49
N ILE A 28 -10.62 4.31 13.56
CA ILE A 28 -9.18 4.06 13.59
C ILE A 28 -8.79 3.19 12.39
N THR A 29 -7.91 3.71 11.56
CA THR A 29 -7.28 2.93 10.49
C THR A 29 -5.81 2.68 10.82
N TRP A 30 -5.40 1.43 10.89
CA TRP A 30 -4.01 1.03 11.10
C TRP A 30 -3.26 0.97 9.78
N VAL A 31 -2.03 1.49 9.77
CA VAL A 31 -1.16 1.45 8.59
C VAL A 31 0.17 0.84 8.99
N SER A 32 0.54 -0.25 8.29
CA SER A 32 1.87 -0.83 8.42
C SER A 32 2.90 0.05 7.70
N LEU A 33 4.02 0.27 8.37
CA LEU A 33 5.18 0.98 7.84
C LEU A 33 6.29 0.00 7.42
N GLU A 34 6.00 -1.30 7.45
CA GLU A 34 6.96 -2.34 7.08
C GLU A 34 7.19 -2.35 5.56
N THR A 35 8.41 -2.71 5.18
CA THR A 35 8.77 -2.90 3.77
C THR A 35 8.30 -4.26 3.31
N ILE A 36 7.53 -4.27 2.25
CA ILE A 36 7.01 -5.49 1.62
C ILE A 36 7.80 -5.75 0.34
N LYS A 37 8.16 -7.02 0.14
CA LYS A 37 8.78 -7.51 -1.08
C LYS A 37 7.70 -8.06 -2.01
N LEU A 38 7.57 -7.46 -3.18
CA LEU A 38 6.71 -7.92 -4.25
C LEU A 38 7.56 -8.58 -5.33
N ILE A 39 7.27 -9.83 -5.64
CA ILE A 39 7.95 -10.57 -6.69
C ILE A 39 7.01 -10.60 -7.89
N VAL A 40 7.35 -9.88 -8.95
CA VAL A 40 6.58 -9.89 -10.19
C VAL A 40 7.37 -10.67 -11.22
N SER A 41 6.80 -11.79 -11.67
CA SER A 41 7.37 -12.56 -12.78
C SER A 41 6.39 -12.54 -13.96
N ARG A 42 6.92 -12.25 -15.13
CA ARG A 42 6.20 -12.25 -16.40
C ARG A 42 6.88 -13.25 -17.31
N SER A 43 6.20 -14.34 -17.63
CA SER A 43 6.73 -15.39 -18.50
C SER A 43 5.69 -15.93 -19.47
N ARG A 44 6.16 -16.47 -20.61
CA ARG A 44 5.35 -17.11 -21.67
C ARG A 44 4.20 -16.21 -22.16
N ASP A 45 2.97 -16.49 -21.76
CA ASP A 45 1.77 -15.78 -22.25
C ASP A 45 1.64 -14.37 -21.67
N GLN A 46 2.40 -14.06 -20.62
CA GLN A 46 2.50 -12.73 -20.05
C GLN A 46 3.85 -12.05 -20.37
N ALA A 47 4.65 -12.61 -21.28
CA ALA A 47 5.94 -12.04 -21.67
C ALA A 47 5.76 -10.65 -22.28
N ILE A 48 6.65 -9.73 -21.92
CA ILE A 48 6.60 -8.36 -22.41
C ILE A 48 7.07 -8.37 -23.86
N LEU A 49 6.27 -7.78 -24.75
CA LEU A 49 6.67 -7.54 -26.13
C LEU A 49 7.50 -6.27 -26.17
N THR A 50 8.77 -6.40 -26.50
CA THR A 50 9.68 -5.27 -26.66
C THR A 50 9.37 -4.50 -27.96
N ALA A 51 9.93 -3.30 -28.13
CA ALA A 51 9.67 -2.45 -29.31
C ALA A 51 10.09 -3.09 -30.65
N ASP A 52 11.10 -3.96 -30.61
CA ASP A 52 11.60 -4.80 -31.71
C ASP A 52 10.83 -6.13 -31.86
N LYS A 53 9.72 -6.29 -31.14
CA LYS A 53 8.80 -7.45 -31.19
C LYS A 53 9.41 -8.76 -30.72
N ILE A 54 10.41 -8.71 -29.84
CA ILE A 54 10.95 -9.89 -29.16
C ILE A 54 10.14 -10.13 -27.89
N ARG A 55 9.85 -11.41 -27.58
CA ARG A 55 9.24 -11.80 -26.32
C ARG A 55 10.34 -12.04 -25.30
N VAL A 56 10.34 -11.23 -24.23
CA VAL A 56 11.30 -11.34 -23.15
C VAL A 56 10.58 -11.68 -21.86
N ASP A 57 11.08 -12.70 -21.17
CA ASP A 57 10.65 -13.05 -19.83
C ASP A 57 11.37 -12.13 -18.83
N VAL A 58 10.62 -11.46 -17.98
CA VAL A 58 11.15 -10.49 -17.02
C VAL A 58 10.68 -10.85 -15.62
N GLY A 59 11.65 -11.02 -14.71
CA GLY A 59 11.41 -11.08 -13.28
C GLY A 59 11.90 -9.79 -12.62
N ALA A 60 11.07 -9.19 -11.78
CA ALA A 60 11.42 -8.01 -11.00
C ALA A 60 11.06 -8.22 -9.53
N GLU A 61 11.96 -7.79 -8.65
CA GLU A 61 11.69 -7.70 -7.22
C GLU A 61 11.48 -6.21 -6.87
N LEU A 62 10.27 -5.87 -6.45
CA LEU A 62 9.88 -4.53 -6.06
C LEU A 62 9.77 -4.47 -4.53
N TYR A 63 10.38 -3.46 -3.93
CA TYR A 63 10.30 -3.22 -2.49
C TYR A 63 9.47 -1.97 -2.27
N ALA A 64 8.31 -2.11 -1.62
CA ALA A 64 7.40 -1.01 -1.36
C ALA A 64 7.21 -0.82 0.15
N HIS A 65 7.14 0.44 0.59
CA HIS A 65 6.84 0.81 1.97
C HIS A 65 6.13 2.16 2.00
N VAL A 66 5.43 2.44 3.09
CA VAL A 66 4.84 3.76 3.35
C VAL A 66 5.89 4.64 4.05
N GLY A 67 6.00 5.90 3.61
CA GLY A 67 6.88 6.88 4.25
C GLY A 67 6.47 7.20 5.69
N HIS A 68 7.39 7.74 6.47
CA HIS A 68 7.19 8.02 7.90
C HIS A 68 6.69 9.46 8.17
N SER A 69 6.14 10.14 7.17
CA SER A 69 5.54 11.46 7.34
C SER A 69 4.04 11.40 7.57
N GLU A 70 3.46 12.48 8.09
CA GLU A 70 2.00 12.58 8.27
C GLU A 70 1.26 12.52 6.94
N ASP A 71 1.79 13.18 5.91
CA ASP A 71 1.20 13.22 4.57
C ASP A 71 1.25 11.84 3.88
N ASP A 72 2.35 11.10 4.06
CA ASP A 72 2.49 9.73 3.54
C ASP A 72 1.46 8.80 4.18
N LEU A 73 1.31 8.88 5.50
CA LEU A 73 0.32 8.10 6.24
C LEU A 73 -1.10 8.48 5.84
N LEU A 74 -1.40 9.76 5.68
CA LEU A 74 -2.73 10.21 5.25
C LEU A 74 -3.05 9.69 3.85
N THR A 75 -2.10 9.78 2.93
CA THR A 75 -2.25 9.28 1.56
C THR A 75 -2.39 7.75 1.54
N ALA A 76 -1.60 7.07 2.37
CA ALA A 76 -1.65 5.64 2.58
C ALA A 76 -3.01 5.20 3.14
N SER A 77 -3.55 5.81 4.20
CA SER A 77 -4.86 5.42 4.75
C SER A 77 -6.01 5.50 3.73
N ARG A 78 -5.96 6.48 2.83
CA ARG A 78 -6.97 6.65 1.77
C ARG A 78 -6.84 5.60 0.67
N SER A 79 -5.60 5.21 0.35
CA SER A 79 -5.31 4.29 -0.75
C SER A 79 -5.31 2.82 -0.32
N LEU A 80 -4.88 2.55 0.92
CA LEU A 80 -4.81 1.23 1.52
C LEU A 80 -6.13 0.85 2.22
N GLY A 81 -6.76 1.75 2.97
CA GLY A 81 -7.95 1.40 3.78
C GLY A 81 -7.73 0.16 4.67
N GLU A 82 -8.80 -0.58 5.00
CA GLU A 82 -8.71 -1.88 5.71
C GLU A 82 -7.95 -2.97 4.93
N LYS A 83 -7.65 -2.72 3.65
CA LYS A 83 -6.85 -3.65 2.84
C LYS A 83 -5.39 -3.46 3.22
N THR A 84 -5.00 -4.14 4.28
CA THR A 84 -3.60 -4.45 4.54
C THR A 84 -3.01 -5.00 3.24
N PHE A 85 -1.84 -4.49 2.84
CA PHE A 85 -1.09 -4.89 1.65
C PHE A 85 -0.83 -6.40 1.63
N ASP A 86 -1.84 -7.16 1.25
CA ASP A 86 -1.73 -8.58 0.98
C ASP A 86 -1.08 -8.72 -0.39
N ALA A 87 0.07 -9.40 -0.45
CA ALA A 87 0.89 -9.48 -1.67
C ALA A 87 0.05 -9.94 -2.89
N ASP A 88 -0.96 -10.78 -2.64
CA ASP A 88 -1.90 -11.31 -3.63
C ASP A 88 -2.84 -10.24 -4.22
N ASN A 89 -3.23 -9.20 -3.45
CA ASN A 89 -4.10 -8.13 -3.93
C ASN A 89 -3.35 -7.12 -4.82
N ILE A 90 -2.05 -6.91 -4.56
CA ILE A 90 -1.26 -5.88 -5.27
C ILE A 90 -0.87 -6.36 -6.67
N GLU A 91 -0.70 -7.68 -6.86
CA GLU A 91 -0.51 -8.28 -8.19
C GLU A 91 -1.66 -7.92 -9.14
N THR A 92 -2.88 -7.77 -8.62
CA THR A 92 -4.06 -7.39 -9.42
C THR A 92 -4.00 -5.93 -9.90
N CYS A 93 -3.43 -5.02 -9.11
CA CYS A 93 -3.25 -3.61 -9.52
C CYS A 93 -2.13 -3.42 -10.53
N LEU A 94 -1.14 -4.31 -10.55
CA LEU A 94 0.01 -4.30 -11.47
C LEU A 94 -0.21 -5.12 -12.75
N LYS A 95 -1.43 -5.64 -12.96
CA LYS A 95 -1.82 -6.27 -14.22
C LYS A 95 -2.20 -5.18 -15.24
N PRO A 96 -1.49 -5.10 -16.39
CA PRO A 96 -1.93 -4.22 -17.46
C PRO A 96 -3.32 -4.64 -17.93
N ARG A 97 -4.17 -3.65 -18.23
CA ARG A 97 -5.51 -3.85 -18.79
C ARG A 97 -5.45 -4.35 -20.22
#